data_AF-A0A967IF63-F1
#
_entry.id   AF-A0A967IF63-F1
#
_cell.length_a   1.000
_cell.length_b   1.000
_cell.length_c   1.000
_cell.angle_alpha   90.00
_cell.angle_beta   90.00
_cell.angle_gamma   90.00
#
_symmetry.space_group_name_H-M   'P 1'
#
loop_
_entity.id
_entity.type
_entity.pdbx_description
1 polymer ?
#
loop_
_entity_poly.entity_id
_entity_poly.type
_entity_poly.pdbx_seq_one_letter_code
_entity_poly.pdbx_strand_id
1 'polypeptide(L)' 'MGKLVDDVILTRDEIEGLMAELLYVDDEPAGTTRLSRWVEENAETLGRHYESELARRRR' A
#
# COMPACT_ATOMS: atom_id res chain seq x y z
N MET A 1 -8.26 -16.67 4.13
CA MET A 1 -8.47 -15.27 3.69
C MET A 1 -7.81 -14.95 2.35
N GLY A 2 -6.53 -15.29 2.08
CA GLY A 2 -5.94 -15.02 0.74
C GLY A 2 -6.68 -15.67 -0.44
N LYS A 3 -7.13 -16.93 -0.27
CA LYS A 3 -8.02 -17.60 -1.25
C LYS A 3 -9.40 -16.94 -1.42
N LEU A 4 -9.84 -16.08 -0.48
CA LEU A 4 -11.13 -15.40 -0.54
C LEU A 4 -11.09 -14.19 -1.48
N VAL A 5 -9.92 -13.58 -1.67
CA VAL A 5 -9.70 -12.40 -2.53
C VAL A 5 -8.88 -12.70 -3.78
N ASP A 6 -8.50 -13.96 -3.99
CA ASP A 6 -7.61 -14.42 -5.07
C ASP A 6 -6.33 -13.57 -5.21
N ASP A 7 -5.80 -13.17 -4.05
CA ASP A 7 -4.60 -12.32 -3.93
C ASP A 7 -3.64 -12.84 -2.85
N VAL A 8 -2.41 -12.33 -2.87
CA VAL A 8 -1.37 -12.61 -1.88
C VAL A 8 -1.63 -11.77 -0.63
N ILE A 9 -1.74 -12.43 0.52
CA ILE A 9 -1.90 -11.78 1.82
C ILE A 9 -0.60 -11.88 2.59
N LEU A 10 -0.10 -10.74 3.06
CA LEU A 10 1.10 -10.66 3.88
C LEU A 10 0.91 -11.37 5.23
N THR A 11 1.94 -12.08 5.64
CA THR A 11 2.09 -12.67 6.97
C THR A 11 2.45 -11.60 8.01
N ARG A 12 2.37 -11.94 9.30
CA ARG A 12 2.76 -11.04 10.39
C ARG A 12 4.24 -10.67 10.28
N ASP A 13 5.11 -11.66 10.08
CA ASP A 13 6.56 -11.49 9.99
C ASP A 13 6.94 -10.59 8.81
N GLU A 14 6.25 -10.72 7.67
CA GLU A 14 6.45 -9.81 6.53
C GLU A 14 6.04 -8.37 6.85
N ILE A 15 4.92 -8.17 7.57
CA ILE A 15 4.51 -6.83 8.02
C ILE A 15 5.56 -6.24 8.97
N GLU A 16 6.07 -7.03 9.91
CA GLU A 16 7.12 -6.59 10.83
C GLU A 16 8.39 -6.16 10.07
N GLY A 17 8.80 -6.94 9.06
CA GLY A 17 9.92 -6.58 8.19
C GLY A 17 9.70 -5.28 7.41
N LEU A 18 8.48 -5.03 6.90
CA LEU A 18 8.13 -3.77 6.22
C LEU A 18 8.18 -2.55 7.16
N MET A 19 7.78 -2.75 8.42
CA MET A 19 7.77 -1.70 9.44
C MET A 19 9.16 -1.42 10.03
N ALA A 20 10.18 -2.23 9.71
CA ALA A 20 11.54 -2.09 10.22
C ALA A 20 12.33 -0.92 9.58
N GLU A 21 11.66 0.00 8.89
CA GLU A 21 12.25 1.19 8.24
C GLU A 21 13.38 0.86 7.24
N LEU A 22 13.45 -0.38 6.74
CA LEU A 22 14.52 -0.82 5.83
C LEU A 22 14.38 -0.31 4.39
N LEU A 23 13.28 0.37 4.07
CA LEU A 23 12.92 0.80 2.73
C LEU A 23 13.06 2.32 2.51
N TYR A 24 13.69 3.05 3.44
CA TYR A 24 14.01 4.46 3.23
C TYR A 24 15.38 4.61 2.55
N VAL A 25 15.50 5.64 1.73
CA VAL A 25 16.78 6.10 1.17
C VAL A 25 16.93 7.59 1.48
N ASP A 26 18.16 8.02 1.72
CA ASP A 26 18.48 9.43 1.94
C ASP A 26 18.65 10.12 0.58
N ASP A 27 17.52 10.46 -0.05
CA ASP A 27 17.44 11.09 -1.36
C ASP A 27 16.34 12.17 -1.37
N GLU A 28 16.32 13.02 -2.39
CA GLU A 28 15.28 14.02 -2.57
C GLU A 28 13.89 13.37 -2.73
N PRO A 29 12.81 14.00 -2.23
CA PRO A 29 11.47 13.46 -2.37
C PRO A 29 11.08 13.28 -3.85
N ALA A 30 10.55 12.10 -4.19
CA ALA A 30 10.08 11.79 -5.56
C ALA A 30 8.87 12.62 -6.02
N GLY A 31 8.31 13.47 -5.15
CA GLY A 31 7.18 14.34 -5.47
C GLY A 31 6.94 15.39 -4.38
N THR A 32 6.06 16.35 -4.69
CA THR A 32 5.77 17.50 -3.81
C THR A 32 4.54 17.31 -2.93
N THR A 33 3.73 16.29 -3.24
CA THR A 33 2.49 16.01 -2.51
C THR A 33 2.79 15.16 -1.28
N ARG A 34 2.54 15.69 -0.08
CA ARG A 34 2.58 14.90 1.15
C ARG A 34 1.45 13.88 1.14
N LEU A 35 1.77 12.60 1.33
CA LEU A 35 0.79 11.51 1.32
C LEU A 35 -0.34 11.73 2.35
N SER A 36 -0.02 12.17 3.57
CA SER A 36 -1.02 12.42 4.61
C SER A 36 -2.08 13.46 4.19
N ARG A 37 -1.65 14.55 3.57
CA ARG A 37 -2.55 15.57 3.03
C ARG A 37 -3.44 15.00 1.93
N TRP A 38 -2.86 14.25 1.01
CA TRP A 38 -3.62 13.64 -0.07
C TRP A 38 -4.66 12.65 0.46
N VAL A 39 -4.32 11.86 1.50
CA VAL A 39 -5.26 10.93 2.15
C VAL A 39 -6.44 11.69 2.77
N GLU A 40 -6.19 12.81 3.45
CA GLU A 40 -7.26 13.66 4.01
C GLU A 40 -8.19 14.19 2.91
N GLU A 41 -7.63 14.68 1.80
CA GLU A 41 -8.39 15.21 0.66
C GLU A 41 -9.23 14.13 -0.06
N ASN A 42 -8.84 12.85 0.01
CA ASN A 42 -9.49 11.74 -0.68
C ASN A 42 -10.22 10.77 0.26
N ALA A 43 -10.36 11.11 1.54
CA ALA A 43 -10.86 10.21 2.58
C ALA A 43 -12.26 9.62 2.29
N GLU A 44 -13.09 10.32 1.52
CA GLU A 44 -14.44 9.84 1.15
C GLU A 44 -14.41 8.65 0.18
N THR A 45 -13.34 8.53 -0.62
CA THR A 45 -13.24 7.53 -1.70
C THR A 45 -12.15 6.50 -1.47
N LEU A 46 -11.09 6.87 -0.74
CA LEU A 46 -9.95 6.00 -0.48
C LEU A 46 -10.35 4.78 0.37
N GLY A 47 -9.93 3.58 -0.06
CA GLY A 47 -10.12 2.34 0.70
C GLY A 47 -11.57 1.82 0.73
N ARG A 48 -12.49 2.41 -0.04
CA ARG A 48 -13.90 1.96 -0.13
C ARG A 48 -14.04 0.56 -0.72
N HIS A 49 -13.09 0.16 -1.56
CA HIS A 49 -13.02 -1.15 -2.19
C HIS A 49 -11.61 -1.72 -2.08
N TYR A 50 -11.52 -3.04 -1.94
CA TYR A 50 -10.25 -3.74 -2.02
C TYR A 50 -9.82 -3.83 -3.49
N GLU A 51 -8.63 -3.34 -3.78
CA GLU A 51 -8.02 -3.40 -5.12
C GLU A 51 -6.97 -4.52 -5.14
N SER A 52 -7.19 -5.54 -5.98
CA SER A 52 -6.25 -6.66 -6.09
C SER A 52 -5.03 -6.30 -6.91
N GLU A 53 -3.85 -6.49 -6.33
CA GLU A 53 -2.55 -6.26 -6.99
C GLU A 53 -2.36 -7.26 -8.14
N LEU A 54 -2.62 -8.55 -7.89
CA LEU A 54 -2.50 -9.58 -8.90
C LEU A 54 -3.49 -9.38 -10.05
N ALA A 55 -4.73 -8.96 -9.77
CA ALA A 55 -5.68 -8.62 -10.82
C ALA A 55 -5.21 -7.41 -11.64
N ARG A 56 -4.68 -6.36 -10.99
CA ARG A 56 -4.16 -5.18 -11.70
C ARG A 56 -3.04 -5.53 -12.67
N ARG A 57 -2.09 -6.39 -12.27
CA ARG A 57 -0.96 -6.80 -13.13
C ARG A 57 -1.35 -7.68 -14.33
N ARG A 58 -2.52 -8.32 -14.27
CA ARG A 58 -3.02 -9.18 -15.35
C ARG A 58 -3.79 -8.41 -16.44
N ARG A 59 -4.06 -7.13 -16.24
CA ARG A 59 -4.72 -6.24 -17.21
C ARG A 59 -3.71 -5.69 -18.23
#